data_AF-A0A4P9WB50-F1
#
_entry.id   AF-A0A4P9WB50-F1
#
_cell.length_a   1.000
_cell.length_b   1.000
_cell.length_c   1.000
_cell.angle_alpha   90.00
_cell.angle_beta   90.00
_cell.angle_gamma   90.00
#
_symmetry.space_group_name_H-M   'P 1'
#
loop_
_entity.id
_entity.type
_entity.pdbx_description
1 polymer ?
#
loop_
_entity_poly.entity_id
_entity_poly.type
_entity_poly.pdbx_seq_one_letter_code
_entity_poly.pdbx_strand_id
1 'polypeptide(L)'
;MTTLNLSRFLVDTDPPICKLDAKKHFDALTSKERLYAHYIGRASWVGRPILSYTISAQSPALYDLFLAVFSDSSASPLKAVNLDTLKKQAAVSEEVFKGFVEYGIQVLFFVSNYKSFGDTKFIPRIPADEMEKIIKATGSTKALQSQAHTSSSSTHRTKSEPSPRMFPGNSS
;
A
#
# COMPACT_ATOMS: atom_id res chain seq x y z
N MET A 1 22.74 6.52 23.67
CA MET A 1 21.94 6.88 22.49
C MET A 1 22.06 5.75 21.49
N THR A 2 21.05 4.91 21.37
CA THR A 2 21.08 3.76 20.46
C THR A 2 20.90 4.28 19.04
N THR A 3 21.93 4.17 18.19
CA THR A 3 21.83 4.54 16.78
C THR A 3 20.75 3.69 16.11
N LEU A 4 19.61 4.30 15.77
CA LEU A 4 18.55 3.60 15.05
C LEU A 4 19.07 3.12 13.71
N ASN A 5 19.06 1.81 13.53
CA ASN A 5 19.36 1.22 12.23
C ASN A 5 18.16 1.42 11.31
N LEU A 6 18.14 2.56 10.60
CA LEU A 6 17.08 2.97 9.66
C LEU A 6 16.78 1.91 8.59
N SER A 7 17.75 1.04 8.27
CA SER A 7 17.56 -0.01 7.27
C SER A 7 16.42 -0.97 7.60
N ARG A 8 16.12 -1.20 8.90
CA ARG A 8 15.04 -2.10 9.34
C ARG A 8 13.64 -1.57 9.03
N PHE A 9 13.53 -0.28 8.79
CA PHE A 9 12.28 0.40 8.45
C PHE A 9 12.17 0.65 6.96
N LEU A 10 13.19 0.35 6.17
CA LEU A 10 13.06 0.41 4.73
C LEU A 10 12.15 -0.73 4.27
N VAL A 11 11.38 -0.46 3.23
CA VAL A 11 10.53 -1.45 2.57
C VAL A 11 11.36 -2.65 2.07
N ASP A 12 10.80 -3.85 2.06
CA ASP A 12 11.55 -5.03 1.61
C ASP A 12 11.74 -4.97 0.09
N THR A 13 12.92 -5.32 -0.40
CA THR A 13 13.22 -5.42 -1.84
C THR A 13 12.99 -6.85 -2.30
N ASP A 14 12.47 -7.01 -3.52
CA ASP A 14 12.18 -8.31 -4.12
C ASP A 14 11.35 -9.25 -3.19
N PRO A 15 10.21 -8.79 -2.66
CA PRO A 15 9.39 -9.61 -1.78
C PRO A 15 8.87 -10.86 -2.52
N PRO A 16 8.84 -12.04 -1.87
CA PRO A 16 8.35 -13.25 -2.50
C PRO A 16 6.86 -13.14 -2.80
N ILE A 17 6.49 -13.29 -4.07
CA ILE A 17 5.10 -13.26 -4.52
C ILE A 17 4.61 -14.71 -4.70
N CYS A 18 3.75 -15.15 -3.80
CA CYS A 18 3.15 -16.48 -3.84
C CYS A 18 1.71 -16.41 -4.34
N LYS A 19 1.39 -17.13 -5.41
CA LYS A 19 0.01 -17.27 -5.90
C LYS A 19 -0.70 -18.37 -5.12
N LEU A 20 -1.86 -18.05 -4.55
CA LEU A 20 -2.75 -19.05 -3.95
C LEU A 20 -3.35 -19.93 -5.06
N ASP A 21 -3.02 -21.22 -5.07
CA ASP A 21 -3.65 -22.19 -5.96
C ASP A 21 -4.91 -22.79 -5.31
N ALA A 22 -6.04 -22.12 -5.51
CA ALA A 22 -7.34 -22.56 -5.02
C ALA A 22 -8.26 -23.08 -6.15
N LYS A 23 -7.80 -23.10 -7.41
CA LYS A 23 -8.69 -23.35 -8.56
C LYS A 23 -9.32 -24.73 -8.50
N LYS A 24 -8.50 -25.77 -8.26
CA LYS A 24 -8.97 -27.16 -8.15
C LYS A 24 -10.06 -27.33 -7.08
N HIS A 25 -9.89 -26.68 -5.94
CA HIS A 25 -10.84 -26.75 -4.84
C HIS A 25 -12.11 -25.95 -5.12
N PHE A 26 -11.97 -24.78 -5.75
CA PHE A 26 -13.11 -23.95 -6.14
C PHE A 26 -13.98 -24.61 -7.22
N ASP A 27 -13.36 -25.28 -8.20
CA ASP A 27 -14.08 -25.98 -9.27
C ASP A 27 -14.88 -27.19 -8.74
N ALA A 28 -14.43 -27.81 -7.65
CA ALA A 28 -15.10 -28.95 -7.01
C ALA A 28 -16.37 -28.56 -6.23
N LEU A 29 -16.59 -27.26 -5.97
CA LEU A 29 -17.77 -26.77 -5.26
C LEU A 29 -19.03 -26.90 -6.11
N THR A 30 -20.18 -27.13 -5.46
CA THR A 30 -21.50 -27.01 -6.11
C THR A 30 -21.80 -25.54 -6.47
N SER A 31 -22.80 -25.32 -7.33
CA SER A 31 -23.23 -23.95 -7.69
C SER A 31 -23.65 -23.11 -6.48
N LYS A 32 -24.30 -23.73 -5.48
CA LYS A 32 -24.72 -23.05 -4.25
C LYS A 32 -23.52 -22.66 -3.38
N GLU A 33 -22.56 -23.56 -3.22
CA GLU A 33 -21.33 -23.29 -2.45
C GLU A 33 -20.45 -22.24 -3.11
N ARG A 34 -20.34 -22.24 -4.45
CA ARG A 34 -19.65 -21.17 -5.19
C ARG A 34 -20.28 -19.81 -4.95
N LEU A 35 -21.61 -19.74 -4.98
CA LEU A 35 -22.33 -18.49 -4.73
C LEU A 35 -22.14 -18.00 -3.29
N TYR A 36 -22.20 -18.92 -2.31
CA TYR A 36 -21.89 -18.63 -0.92
C TYR A 36 -20.46 -18.09 -0.77
N ALA A 37 -19.46 -18.80 -1.31
CA ALA A 37 -18.06 -18.38 -1.28
C ALA A 37 -17.84 -17.02 -1.96
N HIS A 38 -18.53 -16.76 -3.08
CA HIS A 38 -18.50 -15.47 -3.77
C HIS A 38 -18.97 -14.33 -2.86
N TYR A 39 -20.13 -14.46 -2.21
CA TYR A 39 -20.67 -13.39 -1.37
C TYR A 39 -19.87 -13.20 -0.08
N ILE A 40 -19.38 -14.27 0.54
CA ILE A 40 -18.46 -14.17 1.69
C ILE A 40 -17.17 -13.47 1.27
N GLY A 41 -16.57 -13.88 0.16
CA GLY A 41 -15.36 -13.24 -0.37
C GLY A 41 -15.56 -11.74 -0.64
N ARG A 42 -16.69 -11.37 -1.25
CA ARG A 42 -17.04 -9.96 -1.45
C ARG A 42 -17.18 -9.20 -0.13
N ALA A 43 -17.87 -9.77 0.85
CA ALA A 43 -18.02 -9.15 2.16
C ALA A 43 -16.66 -8.92 2.85
N SER A 44 -15.76 -9.91 2.79
CA SER A 44 -14.39 -9.79 3.33
C SER A 44 -13.59 -8.69 2.64
N TRP A 45 -13.65 -8.58 1.31
CA TRP A 45 -12.92 -7.54 0.57
C TRP A 45 -13.50 -6.14 0.77
N VAL A 46 -14.82 -6.00 0.91
CA VAL A 46 -15.46 -4.72 1.24
C VAL A 46 -15.12 -4.27 2.65
N GLY A 47 -14.94 -5.21 3.59
CA GLY A 47 -14.50 -4.90 4.96
C GLY A 47 -13.01 -4.56 5.07
N ARG A 48 -12.18 -4.92 4.09
CA ARG A 48 -10.71 -4.76 4.16
C ARG A 48 -10.25 -3.31 4.40
N PRO A 49 -10.80 -2.27 3.74
CA PRO A 49 -10.39 -0.89 4.00
C PRO A 49 -10.62 -0.42 5.44
N ILE A 50 -11.53 -1.06 6.19
CA ILE A 50 -11.76 -0.72 7.61
C ILE A 50 -10.46 -0.92 8.41
N LEU A 51 -9.64 -1.92 8.05
CA LEU A 51 -8.37 -2.19 8.71
C LEU A 51 -7.43 -0.99 8.69
N SER A 52 -7.38 -0.21 7.60
CA SER A 52 -6.49 0.95 7.53
C SER A 52 -6.82 1.99 8.60
N TYR A 53 -8.09 2.18 8.92
CA TYR A 53 -8.53 3.12 9.96
C TYR A 53 -8.11 2.68 11.37
N THR A 54 -8.01 1.36 11.60
CA THR A 54 -7.55 0.80 12.87
C THR A 54 -6.03 0.84 13.03
N ILE A 55 -5.28 0.97 11.92
CA ILE A 55 -3.84 0.86 11.93
C ILE A 55 -3.16 2.18 12.24
N SER A 56 -3.45 3.21 11.44
CA SER A 56 -2.95 4.55 11.67
C SER A 56 -3.81 5.58 10.96
N ALA A 57 -3.81 6.83 11.44
CA ALA A 57 -4.56 7.92 10.83
C ALA A 57 -4.16 8.19 9.35
N GLN A 58 -2.95 7.81 8.94
CA GLN A 58 -2.43 8.04 7.58
C GLN A 58 -2.73 6.89 6.63
N SER A 59 -3.00 5.68 7.16
CA SER A 59 -3.12 4.47 6.34
C SER A 59 -4.30 4.51 5.35
N PRO A 60 -5.48 5.06 5.67
CA PRO A 60 -6.58 5.15 4.70
C PRO A 60 -6.19 5.96 3.45
N ALA A 61 -5.66 7.17 3.65
CA ALA A 61 -5.23 8.02 2.54
C ALA A 61 -4.08 7.40 1.74
N LEU A 62 -3.18 6.66 2.39
CA LEU A 62 -2.09 5.97 1.71
C LEU A 62 -2.58 4.76 0.88
N TYR A 63 -3.54 4.00 1.42
CA TYR A 63 -4.17 2.90 0.69
C TYR A 63 -4.92 3.41 -0.54
N ASP A 64 -5.73 4.46 -0.38
CA ASP A 64 -6.47 5.09 -1.47
C ASP A 64 -5.55 5.68 -2.54
N LEU A 65 -4.41 6.27 -2.14
CA LEU A 65 -3.38 6.75 -3.05
C LEU A 65 -2.89 5.63 -3.97
N PHE A 66 -2.38 4.52 -3.42
CA PHE A 66 -1.82 3.45 -4.24
C PHE A 66 -2.89 2.69 -5.02
N LEU A 67 -4.10 2.58 -4.48
CA LEU A 67 -5.22 2.03 -5.23
C LEU A 67 -5.54 2.92 -6.46
N ALA A 68 -5.55 4.24 -6.30
CA ALA A 68 -5.79 5.18 -7.41
C ALA A 68 -4.63 5.26 -8.41
N VAL A 69 -3.39 5.05 -7.97
CA VAL A 69 -2.20 5.00 -8.85
C VAL A 69 -2.23 3.76 -9.73
N PHE A 70 -2.55 2.60 -9.17
CA PHE A 70 -2.50 1.33 -9.90
C PHE A 70 -3.80 0.95 -10.61
N SER A 71 -4.89 1.68 -10.38
CA SER A 71 -6.18 1.44 -11.04
C SER A 71 -6.42 2.43 -12.17
N ASP A 72 -6.76 1.92 -13.35
CA ASP A 72 -7.09 2.72 -14.51
C ASP A 72 -8.51 3.32 -14.36
N SER A 73 -8.56 4.55 -13.84
CA SER A 73 -9.80 5.28 -13.63
C SER A 73 -10.53 5.64 -14.94
N SER A 74 -9.87 5.53 -16.10
CA SER A 74 -10.44 5.89 -17.40
C SER A 74 -11.13 4.72 -18.11
N ALA A 75 -10.70 3.48 -17.84
CA ALA A 75 -11.23 2.28 -18.51
C ALA A 75 -12.18 1.46 -17.63
N SER A 76 -11.81 1.17 -16.37
CA SER A 76 -12.62 0.44 -15.39
C SER A 76 -11.84 0.31 -14.07
N PRO A 77 -12.49 0.40 -12.90
CA PRO A 77 -11.85 0.20 -11.59
C PRO A 77 -11.23 -1.20 -11.40
N LEU A 78 -11.50 -2.15 -12.31
CA LEU A 78 -10.95 -3.50 -12.28
C LEU A 78 -9.70 -3.67 -13.16
N LYS A 79 -9.31 -2.65 -13.92
CA LYS A 79 -8.16 -2.72 -14.83
C LYS A 79 -6.94 -2.06 -14.19
N ALA A 80 -5.84 -2.80 -14.10
CA ALA A 80 -4.57 -2.25 -13.65
C ALA A 80 -3.99 -1.30 -14.71
N VAL A 81 -3.33 -0.24 -14.25
CA VAL A 81 -2.58 0.70 -15.10
C VAL A 81 -1.42 -0.02 -15.77
N ASN A 82 -1.11 0.36 -17.02
CA ASN A 82 0.11 -0.09 -17.68
C ASN A 82 1.33 0.59 -17.03
N LEU A 83 2.09 -0.18 -16.25
CA LEU A 83 3.26 0.30 -15.52
C LEU A 83 4.38 0.79 -16.44
N ASP A 84 4.55 0.22 -17.63
CA ASP A 84 5.57 0.66 -18.59
C ASP A 84 5.27 2.06 -19.13
N THR A 85 3.99 2.35 -19.38
CA THR A 85 3.54 3.68 -19.78
C THR A 85 3.75 4.68 -18.65
N LEU A 86 3.39 4.31 -17.41
CA LEU A 86 3.57 5.17 -16.25
C LEU A 86 5.05 5.48 -16.00
N LYS A 87 5.94 4.48 -16.08
CA LYS A 87 7.40 4.65 -15.96
C LYS A 87 7.91 5.66 -17.00
N LYS A 88 7.50 5.51 -18.27
CA LYS A 88 7.88 6.43 -19.35
C LYS A 88 7.39 7.85 -19.13
N GLN A 89 6.16 8.02 -18.64
CA GLN A 89 5.58 9.33 -18.34
C GLN A 89 6.24 10.02 -17.14
N ALA A 90 6.61 9.25 -16.12
CA ALA A 90 7.27 9.76 -14.93
C ALA A 90 8.74 10.17 -15.18
N ALA A 91 9.36 9.63 -16.22
CA ALA A 91 10.75 9.91 -16.61
C ALA A 91 11.78 9.67 -15.46
N VAL A 92 11.55 8.63 -14.66
CA VAL A 92 12.39 8.23 -13.52
C VAL A 92 13.29 7.04 -13.86
N SER A 93 14.34 6.80 -13.05
CA SER A 93 15.20 5.62 -13.23
C SER A 93 14.45 4.32 -12.93
N GLU A 94 15.01 3.21 -13.39
CA GLU A 94 14.42 1.89 -13.18
C GLU A 94 14.39 1.49 -11.69
N GLU A 95 15.45 1.81 -10.96
CA GLU A 95 15.59 1.53 -9.53
C GLU A 95 14.57 2.34 -8.72
N VAL A 96 14.36 3.61 -9.08
CA VAL A 96 13.37 4.47 -8.46
C VAL A 96 11.96 3.95 -8.73
N PHE A 97 11.66 3.58 -9.98
CA PHE A 97 10.36 3.02 -10.32
C PHE A 97 10.11 1.67 -9.62
N LYS A 98 11.12 0.79 -9.57
CA LYS A 98 11.05 -0.48 -8.83
C LYS A 98 10.75 -0.23 -7.34
N GLY A 99 11.49 0.66 -6.70
CA GLY A 99 11.27 1.00 -5.29
C GLY A 99 9.90 1.62 -5.01
N PHE A 100 9.34 2.38 -5.95
CA PHE A 100 7.96 2.88 -5.88
C PHE A 100 6.94 1.72 -5.92
N VAL A 101 7.10 0.80 -6.86
CA VAL A 101 6.21 -0.36 -7.04
C VAL A 101 6.30 -1.29 -5.83
N GLU A 102 7.50 -1.61 -5.33
CA GLU A 102 7.69 -2.44 -4.14
C GLU A 102 7.01 -1.86 -2.91
N TYR A 103 7.14 -0.53 -2.71
CA TYR A 103 6.46 0.16 -1.63
C TYR A 103 4.94 0.11 -1.79
N GLY A 104 4.42 0.38 -2.99
CA GLY A 104 3.00 0.33 -3.27
C GLY A 104 2.38 -1.05 -3.07
N ILE A 105 3.06 -2.12 -3.53
CA ILE A 105 2.60 -3.51 -3.34
C ILE A 105 2.50 -3.85 -1.85
N GLN A 106 3.51 -3.49 -1.06
CA GLN A 106 3.51 -3.77 0.39
C GLN A 106 2.45 -2.94 1.13
N VAL A 107 2.22 -1.68 0.73
CA VAL A 107 1.11 -0.88 1.28
C VAL A 107 -0.23 -1.53 0.99
N LEU A 108 -0.47 -1.99 -0.24
CA LEU A 108 -1.73 -2.65 -0.59
C LEU A 108 -1.88 -4.01 0.12
N PHE A 109 -0.78 -4.74 0.29
CA PHE A 109 -0.76 -6.03 0.98
C PHE A 109 -1.11 -5.89 2.47
N PHE A 110 -0.50 -4.95 3.18
CA PHE A 110 -0.75 -4.69 4.60
C PHE A 110 -1.89 -3.69 4.86
N VAL A 111 -2.46 -3.08 3.82
CA VAL A 111 -3.47 -2.02 3.89
C VAL A 111 -3.00 -0.80 4.73
N SER A 112 -1.68 -0.61 4.82
CA SER A 112 -1.05 0.38 5.68
C SER A 112 0.46 0.49 5.41
N ASN A 113 1.13 1.40 6.12
CA ASN A 113 2.58 1.52 6.18
C ASN A 113 3.20 0.83 7.41
N TYR A 114 2.52 -0.16 7.98
CA TYR A 114 3.04 -0.99 9.06
C TYR A 114 3.02 -2.45 8.63
N LYS A 115 4.12 -3.17 8.89
CA LYS A 115 4.17 -4.62 8.68
C LYS A 115 3.25 -5.28 9.71
N SER A 116 2.40 -6.21 9.29
CA SER A 116 1.54 -6.95 10.22
C SER A 116 2.36 -7.85 11.15
N PHE A 117 3.48 -8.38 10.66
CA PHE A 117 4.42 -9.13 11.47
C PHE A 117 5.51 -8.17 12.00
N GLY A 118 5.57 -8.02 13.32
CA GLY A 118 6.54 -7.16 14.01
C GLY A 118 6.08 -5.73 14.28
N ASP A 119 4.91 -5.32 13.78
CA ASP A 119 4.30 -3.99 14.01
C ASP A 119 5.27 -2.81 13.79
N THR A 120 6.18 -2.98 12.84
CA THR A 120 7.17 -1.97 12.46
C THR A 120 6.67 -1.16 11.29
N LYS A 121 6.79 0.16 11.39
CA LYS A 121 6.57 1.07 10.25
C LYS A 121 7.57 0.75 9.14
N PHE A 122 7.13 0.78 7.90
CA PHE A 122 8.03 0.75 6.75
C PHE A 122 7.91 2.03 5.90
N ILE A 123 9.04 2.46 5.35
CA ILE A 123 9.19 3.68 4.57
C ILE A 123 9.74 3.34 3.18
N PRO A 124 9.37 4.13 2.15
CA PRO A 124 9.89 3.93 0.80
C PRO A 124 11.40 4.11 0.77
N ARG A 125 12.08 3.37 -0.11
CA ARG A 125 13.51 3.53 -0.39
C ARG A 125 13.83 4.70 -1.31
N ILE A 126 12.80 5.32 -1.88
CA ILE A 126 12.93 6.40 -2.85
C ILE A 126 12.78 7.77 -2.19
N PRO A 127 13.44 8.80 -2.74
CA PRO A 127 13.21 10.19 -2.36
C PRO A 127 11.75 10.63 -2.53
N ALA A 128 11.30 11.58 -1.70
CA ALA A 128 9.92 12.04 -1.71
C ALA A 128 9.55 12.81 -2.99
N ASP A 129 10.50 13.53 -3.58
CA ASP A 129 10.36 14.27 -4.84
C ASP A 129 10.19 13.32 -6.03
N GLU A 130 10.94 12.22 -6.07
CA GLU A 130 10.77 11.16 -7.07
C GLU A 130 9.40 10.47 -6.96
N MET A 131 8.95 10.19 -5.74
CA MET A 131 7.60 9.67 -5.50
C MET A 131 6.52 10.63 -6.03
N GLU A 132 6.68 11.92 -5.79
CA GLU A 132 5.74 12.94 -6.24
C GLU A 132 5.71 13.06 -7.77
N LYS A 133 6.86 12.98 -8.45
CA LYS A 133 6.94 12.94 -9.91
C LYS A 133 6.12 11.79 -10.49
N ILE A 134 6.26 10.58 -9.94
CA ILE A 134 5.51 9.40 -10.38
C ILE A 134 4.01 9.58 -10.15
N ILE A 135 3.59 10.06 -8.98
CA ILE A 135 2.17 10.27 -8.67
C ILE A 135 1.56 11.31 -9.62
N LYS A 136 2.26 12.40 -9.92
CA LYS A 136 1.80 13.41 -10.90
C LYS A 136 1.67 12.85 -12.30
N ALA A 137 2.58 11.97 -12.72
CA ALA A 137 2.55 11.34 -14.04
C ALA A 137 1.30 10.47 -14.27
N THR A 138 0.65 9.98 -13.20
CA THR A 138 -0.60 9.22 -13.33
C THR A 138 -1.77 10.05 -13.86
N GLY A 139 -1.73 11.38 -13.73
CA GLY A 139 -2.86 12.27 -14.04
C GLY A 139 -4.11 12.03 -13.16
N SER A 140 -4.03 11.18 -12.14
CA SER A 140 -5.15 10.81 -11.29
C SER A 140 -5.39 11.88 -10.23
N THR A 141 -6.52 12.60 -10.35
CA THR A 141 -6.95 13.60 -9.36
C THR A 141 -7.13 13.00 -7.97
N LYS A 142 -7.63 11.75 -7.90
CA LYS A 142 -7.78 10.99 -6.64
C LYS A 142 -6.43 10.69 -5.98
N ALA A 143 -5.43 10.32 -6.78
CA ALA A 143 -4.09 10.07 -6.26
C ALA A 143 -3.48 11.37 -5.70
N LEU A 144 -3.61 12.49 -6.42
CA LEU A 144 -3.10 13.80 -5.98
C LEU A 144 -3.78 14.28 -4.68
N GLN A 145 -5.10 14.13 -4.57
CA GLN A 145 -5.84 14.47 -3.35
C GLN A 145 -5.37 13.61 -2.16
N SER A 146 -5.24 12.30 -2.37
CA SER A 146 -4.79 11.36 -1.33
C SER A 146 -3.34 11.66 -0.88
N GLN A 147 -2.48 12.07 -1.82
CA GLN A 147 -1.13 12.53 -1.53
C GLN A 147 -1.12 13.82 -0.68
N ALA A 148 -2.04 14.75 -0.93
CA ALA A 148 -2.17 15.96 -0.12
C ALA A 148 -2.61 15.63 1.33
N HIS A 149 -3.54 14.69 1.52
CA HIS A 149 -3.97 14.24 2.84
C HIS A 149 -2.87 13.52 3.65
N THR A 150 -2.04 12.72 2.98
CA THR A 150 -0.86 12.10 3.61
C THR A 150 0.23 13.13 3.94
N SER A 151 0.32 14.22 3.17
CA SER A 151 1.28 15.30 3.38
C SER A 151 0.83 16.35 4.41
N SER A 152 -0.47 16.53 4.66
CA SER A 152 -0.96 17.45 5.71
C SER A 152 -0.89 16.85 7.12
N SER A 153 -0.93 15.53 7.23
CA SER A 153 -0.72 14.76 8.46
C SER A 153 0.78 14.52 8.79
N SER A 154 1.66 15.18 8.03
CA SER A 154 3.13 15.04 7.98
C SER A 154 3.93 15.73 9.10
N THR A 155 3.34 16.22 10.19
CA THR A 155 4.13 16.58 11.39
C THR A 155 4.90 15.38 11.96
N HIS A 156 4.68 14.17 11.44
CA HIS A 156 5.39 12.93 11.73
C HIS A 156 6.25 12.34 10.59
N ARG A 157 6.42 13.03 9.45
CA ARG A 157 7.12 12.47 8.26
C ARG A 157 8.63 12.34 8.42
N THR A 158 9.19 12.84 9.52
CA THR A 158 10.63 12.83 9.84
C THR A 158 10.94 12.58 11.31
N LYS A 159 10.02 12.01 12.11
CA LYS A 159 10.46 11.52 13.43
C LYS A 159 11.34 10.30 13.20
N SER A 160 12.62 10.50 13.48
CA SER A 160 13.75 9.55 13.45
C SER A 160 13.53 8.27 14.26
N GLU A 161 12.42 8.16 14.99
CA GLU A 161 12.00 6.96 15.71
C GLU A 161 10.66 6.43 15.19
N PRO A 162 10.69 5.36 14.40
CA PRO A 162 9.51 4.57 14.15
C PRO A 162 9.24 3.75 15.41
N SER A 163 8.42 4.32 16.30
CA SER A 163 7.90 3.61 17.47
C SER A 163 7.07 2.42 17.00
N PRO A 164 7.24 1.22 17.58
CA PRO A 164 6.24 0.17 17.50
C PRO A 164 4.89 0.71 17.92
N ARG A 165 3.80 0.16 17.37
CA ARG A 165 2.45 0.44 17.88
C ARG A 165 2.29 -0.21 19.25
N MET A 166 2.74 0.46 20.30
CA MET A 166 2.32 0.16 21.67
C MET A 166 1.11 1.01 22.03
N PHE A 167 0.21 0.46 22.84
CA PHE A 167 -0.77 1.28 23.55
C PHE A 167 -0.01 2.37 24.33
N PRO A 168 -0.56 3.59 24.44
CA PRO A 168 0.00 4.57 25.36
C PRO A 168 -0.06 3.94 26.76
N GLY A 169 1.08 3.43 27.22
CA GLY A 169 1.20 2.98 28.59
C GLY A 169 0.92 4.19 29.47
N ASN A 170 -0.07 4.08 30.36
CA ASN A 170 -0.18 5.01 31.48
C ASN A 170 1.16 4.93 32.21
N SER A 171 1.99 5.95 32.03
CA SER A 171 3.10 6.23 32.92
C SER A 171 2.46 6.64 34.24
N SER A 172 2.37 5.68 35.16
CA SER A 172 2.19 5.93 36.58
C SER A 172 3.56 6.14 37.21
#